data_AF-A0A1D7YQ04-F1
#
_entry.id   AF-A0A1D7YQ04-F1
#
_cell.length_a   1.000
_cell.length_b   1.000
_cell.length_c   1.000
_cell.angle_alpha   90.00
_cell.angle_beta   90.00
_cell.angle_gamma   90.00
#
_symmetry.space_group_name_H-M   'P 1'
#
loop_
_entity.id
_entity.type
_entity.pdbx_description
1 polymer ?
#
loop_
_entity_poly.entity_id
_entity_poly.type
_entity_poly.pdbx_seq_one_letter_code
_entity_poly.pdbx_strand_id
1 'polypeptide(L)'
;MSSPGRNTAAAPVSADAVAIKNFTFSPATLKVKAGTTVTWTNEDTDAHTVTSAGSDGPLHSPALATHGTYTYTFTKPGSYAYVCTIHPFMTGTVEVTS
;
A
#
# COMPACT_ATOMS: atom_id res chain seq x y z
N MET A 1 -40.71 -14.65 -5.90
CA MET A 1 -39.52 -14.50 -5.04
C MET A 1 -38.36 -14.21 -5.97
N SER A 2 -37.89 -12.97 -6.02
CA SER A 2 -36.68 -12.61 -6.76
C SER A 2 -35.88 -11.68 -5.87
N SER A 3 -34.82 -12.22 -5.26
CA SER A 3 -33.82 -11.44 -4.55
C SER A 3 -33.08 -10.55 -5.55
N PRO A 4 -32.83 -9.27 -5.27
CA PRO A 4 -31.82 -8.52 -6.00
C PRO A 4 -30.45 -9.06 -5.62
N GLY A 5 -29.66 -9.45 -6.63
CA GLY A 5 -28.25 -9.77 -6.46
C GLY A 5 -27.51 -8.59 -5.83
N ARG A 6 -26.65 -8.90 -4.86
CA ARG A 6 -25.70 -7.90 -4.33
C ARG A 6 -24.77 -7.52 -5.47
N ASN A 7 -24.98 -6.33 -6.04
CA ASN A 7 -23.91 -5.57 -6.67
C ASN A 7 -22.86 -5.32 -5.59
N THR A 8 -21.83 -6.16 -5.52
CA THR A 8 -20.57 -5.78 -4.88
C THR A 8 -19.94 -4.71 -5.75
N ALA A 9 -20.38 -3.46 -5.58
CA ALA A 9 -19.57 -2.31 -5.89
C ALA A 9 -18.24 -2.53 -5.17
N ALA A 10 -17.13 -2.52 -5.92
CA ALA A 10 -15.81 -2.48 -5.32
C ALA A 10 -15.81 -1.32 -4.33
N ALA A 11 -15.54 -1.61 -3.06
CA ALA A 11 -15.41 -0.56 -2.07
C ALA A 11 -14.42 0.47 -2.62
N PRO A 12 -14.69 1.78 -2.50
CA PRO A 12 -13.69 2.77 -2.87
C PRO A 12 -12.41 2.37 -2.17
N VAL A 13 -11.31 2.25 -2.93
CA VAL A 13 -9.97 2.19 -2.35
C VAL A 13 -9.95 3.26 -1.26
N SER A 14 -9.83 2.82 -0.01
CA SER A 14 -9.80 3.74 1.13
C SER A 14 -8.83 4.86 0.79
N ALA A 15 -9.13 6.11 1.18
CA ALA A 15 -8.22 7.22 0.94
C ALA A 15 -6.79 6.94 1.48
N ASP A 16 -6.67 5.96 2.39
CA ASP A 16 -5.45 5.44 2.99
C ASP A 16 -4.97 4.15 2.30
N ALA A 17 -4.90 4.12 0.97
CA ALA A 17 -4.49 2.95 0.20
C ALA A 17 -3.48 3.28 -0.90
N VAL A 18 -2.67 2.28 -1.25
CA VAL A 18 -1.69 2.32 -2.33
C VAL A 18 -1.91 1.09 -3.23
N ALA A 19 -2.20 1.32 -4.50
CA ALA A 19 -2.20 0.27 -5.50
C ALA A 19 -0.77 0.05 -6.02
N ILE A 20 -0.36 -1.21 -6.18
CA ILE A 20 0.86 -1.59 -6.89
C ILE A 20 0.42 -2.01 -8.30
N LYS A 21 0.72 -1.18 -9.30
CA LYS A 21 0.27 -1.38 -10.67
C LYS A 21 1.27 -0.83 -11.67
N ASN A 22 1.45 -1.51 -12.79
CA ASN A 22 2.40 -1.14 -13.85
C ASN A 22 3.82 -0.91 -13.30
N PHE A 23 4.26 -1.73 -12.35
CA PHE A 23 5.54 -1.55 -11.65
C PHE A 23 5.67 -0.15 -10.99
N THR A 24 4.59 0.34 -10.38
CA THR A 24 4.59 1.60 -9.62
C THR A 24 3.76 1.48 -8.35
N PHE A 25 4.09 2.28 -7.33
CA PHE A 25 3.21 2.54 -6.19
C PHE A 25 2.33 3.75 -6.53
N SER A 26 1.01 3.59 -6.42
CA SER A 26 0.04 4.63 -6.75
C SER A 26 -0.92 4.90 -5.57
N PRO A 27 -0.92 6.10 -4.98
CA PRO A 27 -0.05 7.22 -5.31
C PRO A 27 1.40 6.97 -4.90
N ALA A 28 2.35 7.59 -5.60
CA ALA A 28 3.78 7.51 -5.24
C ALA A 28 4.07 8.20 -3.89
N THR A 29 3.27 9.20 -3.51
CA THR A 29 3.27 9.79 -2.17
C THR A 29 1.87 9.80 -1.62
N LEU A 30 1.67 9.10 -0.50
CA LEU A 30 0.41 9.08 0.23
C LEU A 30 0.54 9.95 1.49
N LYS A 31 -0.40 10.86 1.73
CA LYS A 31 -0.44 11.68 2.94
C LYS A 31 -1.55 11.19 3.86
N VAL A 32 -1.21 10.90 5.11
CA VAL A 32 -2.15 10.38 6.13
C VAL A 32 -1.91 11.06 7.48
N LYS A 33 -2.82 10.87 8.43
CA LYS A 33 -2.62 11.29 9.82
C LYS A 33 -2.02 10.15 10.65
N ALA A 34 -1.34 10.51 11.73
CA ALA A 34 -0.92 9.55 12.74
C ALA A 34 -2.14 8.79 13.28
N GLY A 35 -2.02 7.48 13.42
CA GLY A 35 -3.10 6.54 13.72
C GLY A 35 -3.71 5.87 12.49
N THR A 36 -3.42 6.33 11.27
CA THR A 36 -3.95 5.73 10.05
C THR A 36 -3.30 4.38 9.72
N THR A 37 -4.12 3.41 9.34
CA THR A 37 -3.69 2.15 8.71
C THR A 37 -3.70 2.31 7.20
N VAL A 38 -2.53 2.17 6.58
CA VAL A 38 -2.39 2.16 5.12
C VAL A 38 -2.44 0.72 4.61
N THR A 39 -3.13 0.50 3.49
CA THR A 39 -3.17 -0.79 2.79
C THR A 39 -2.50 -0.69 1.43
N TRP A 40 -1.57 -1.59 1.16
CA TRP A 40 -1.03 -1.82 -0.18
C TRP A 40 -1.71 -3.02 -0.80
N THR A 41 -2.09 -2.92 -2.07
CA THR A 41 -2.68 -4.04 -2.83
C THR A 41 -1.90 -4.23 -4.11
N ASN A 42 -1.45 -5.46 -4.36
CA ASN A 42 -0.83 -5.80 -5.63
C ASN A 42 -1.89 -6.02 -6.73
N GLU A 43 -1.96 -5.12 -7.70
CA GLU A 43 -2.82 -5.26 -8.90
C GLU A 43 -2.05 -5.77 -10.12
N ASP A 44 -0.72 -5.95 -10.01
CA ASP A 44 0.10 -6.56 -11.05
C ASP A 44 0.07 -8.10 -10.99
N THR A 45 0.47 -8.72 -12.10
CA THR A 45 0.72 -10.17 -12.18
C THR A 45 2.03 -10.57 -11.50
N ASP A 46 3.00 -9.66 -11.48
CA ASP A 46 4.31 -9.85 -10.88
C ASP A 46 4.27 -9.64 -9.37
N ALA A 47 5.12 -10.37 -8.65
CA ALA A 47 5.23 -10.21 -7.21
C ALA A 47 5.97 -8.92 -6.85
N HIS A 48 5.51 -8.25 -5.78
CA HIS A 48 6.12 -7.03 -5.27
C HIS A 48 6.24 -7.04 -3.76
N THR A 49 7.12 -6.21 -3.22
CA THR A 49 7.26 -6.00 -1.77
C THR A 49 7.05 -4.53 -1.41
N VAL A 50 6.74 -4.29 -0.15
CA VAL A 50 6.70 -2.96 0.48
C VAL A 50 7.74 -3.01 1.61
N THR A 51 8.93 -2.47 1.34
CA THR A 51 10.07 -2.53 2.26
C THR A 51 10.61 -1.15 2.52
N SER A 52 10.91 -0.82 3.77
CA SER A 52 11.52 0.47 4.11
C SER A 52 12.85 0.67 3.36
N ALA A 53 13.09 1.88 2.85
CA ALA A 53 14.31 2.19 2.09
C ALA A 53 15.57 2.29 2.99
N GLY A 54 15.40 2.46 4.31
CA GLY A 54 16.49 2.45 5.30
C GLY A 54 16.45 1.22 6.20
N SER A 55 17.58 0.92 6.86
CA SER A 55 17.79 -0.28 7.69
C SER A 55 16.81 -0.45 8.85
N ASP A 56 16.28 0.64 9.38
CA ASP A 56 15.50 0.65 10.63
C ASP A 56 14.05 1.14 10.43
N GLY A 57 13.58 1.15 9.18
CA GLY A 57 12.20 1.53 8.88
C GLY A 57 11.20 0.40 9.20
N PRO A 58 9.93 0.75 9.47
CA PRO A 58 8.97 -0.21 10.02
C PRO A 58 8.31 -1.13 8.98
N LEU A 59 8.42 -0.81 7.69
CA LEU A 59 7.77 -1.55 6.61
C LEU A 59 8.65 -2.74 6.19
N HIS A 60 8.06 -3.93 6.25
CA HIS A 60 8.68 -5.18 5.84
C HIS A 60 7.60 -6.21 5.46
N SER A 61 7.06 -6.10 4.25
CA SER A 61 6.09 -7.08 3.75
C SER A 61 6.77 -8.36 3.27
N PRO A 62 6.10 -9.52 3.29
CA PRO A 62 6.45 -10.62 2.41
C PRO A 62 6.28 -10.22 0.93
N ALA A 63 6.72 -11.06 0.00
CA ALA A 63 6.35 -10.91 -1.41
C ALA A 63 4.83 -11.05 -1.57
N LEU A 64 4.20 -10.03 -2.12
CA LEU A 64 2.77 -9.96 -2.41
C LEU A 64 2.55 -10.52 -3.80
N ALA A 65 1.90 -11.68 -3.90
CA ALA A 65 1.37 -12.19 -5.17
C ALA A 65 0.24 -11.28 -5.69
N THR A 66 -0.25 -11.52 -6.90
CA THR A 66 -1.41 -10.81 -7.46
C THR A 66 -2.60 -10.83 -6.49
N HIS A 67 -3.21 -9.66 -6.28
CA HIS A 67 -4.26 -9.38 -5.30
C HIS A 67 -3.85 -9.57 -3.82
N GLY A 68 -2.58 -9.87 -3.56
CA GLY A 68 -2.02 -9.88 -2.21
C GLY A 68 -1.99 -8.49 -1.60
N THR A 69 -2.18 -8.41 -0.28
CA THR A 69 -2.23 -7.15 0.45
C THR A 69 -1.23 -7.12 1.61
N TYR A 70 -0.80 -5.91 1.95
CA TYR A 70 -0.01 -5.60 3.14
C TYR A 70 -0.62 -4.40 3.84
N THR A 71 -0.62 -4.40 5.17
CA THR A 71 -1.14 -3.28 5.96
C THR A 71 -0.13 -2.85 7.02
N TYR A 72 -0.11 -1.55 7.30
CA TYR A 72 0.70 -0.99 8.39
C TYR A 72 0.03 0.24 9.00
N THR A 73 0.00 0.33 10.32
CA THR A 73 -0.53 1.47 11.06
C THR A 73 0.59 2.43 11.46
N PHE A 74 0.56 3.64 10.92
CA PHE A 74 1.56 4.67 11.23
C PHE A 74 1.14 5.47 12.45
N THR A 75 1.84 5.32 13.57
CA THR A 75 1.48 5.99 14.84
C THR A 75 2.29 7.25 15.14
N LYS A 76 3.34 7.53 14.37
CA LYS A 76 4.23 8.66 14.58
C LYS A 76 4.26 9.55 13.32
N PRO A 77 4.16 10.88 13.45
CA PRO A 77 4.40 11.78 12.34
C PRO A 77 5.81 11.61 11.77
N GLY A 78 5.95 11.76 10.46
CA GLY A 78 7.23 11.59 9.76
C GLY A 78 7.07 11.25 8.28
N SER A 79 8.20 11.13 7.59
CA SER A 79 8.27 10.67 6.21
C SER A 79 8.83 9.25 6.18
N TYR A 80 8.09 8.34 5.56
CA TYR A 80 8.40 6.91 5.49
C TYR A 80 8.62 6.52 4.02
N ALA A 81 9.88 6.59 3.58
CA ALA A 81 10.27 6.14 2.25
C ALA A 81 10.39 4.61 2.19
N TYR A 82 9.90 4.02 1.11
CA TYR A 82 9.90 2.58 0.88
C TYR A 82 10.13 2.23 -0.59
N VAL A 83 10.50 0.97 -0.81
CA VAL A 83 10.92 0.42 -2.09
C VAL A 83 10.37 -0.99 -2.26
N CYS A 84 10.20 -1.43 -3.51
CA CYS A 84 10.10 -2.85 -3.84
C CYS A 84 11.50 -3.44 -3.96
N THR A 85 11.84 -4.43 -3.13
CA THR A 85 13.17 -5.08 -3.16
C THR A 85 13.38 -5.96 -4.39
N ILE A 86 12.31 -6.42 -5.04
CA ILE A 86 12.36 -7.20 -6.28
C ILE A 86 12.62 -6.27 -7.48
N HIS A 87 12.03 -5.08 -7.46
CA HIS A 87 12.12 -4.07 -8.50
C HIS A 87 12.56 -2.72 -7.90
N PRO A 88 13.86 -2.51 -7.61
CA PRO A 88 14.32 -1.39 -6.76
C PRO A 88 14.09 0.02 -7.32
N PHE A 89 13.69 0.14 -8.59
CA PHE A 89 13.27 1.42 -9.17
C PHE A 89 11.88 1.85 -8.70
N MET A 90 11.08 0.93 -8.13
CA MET A 90 9.77 1.24 -7.56
C MET A 90 9.96 1.84 -6.17
N THR A 91 9.72 3.14 -6.03
CA THR A 91 9.81 3.85 -4.75
C THR A 91 8.51 4.53 -4.41
N GLY A 92 8.19 4.60 -3.12
CA GLY A 92 7.05 5.35 -2.62
C GLY A 92 7.34 5.99 -1.27
N THR A 93 6.48 6.91 -0.86
CA THR A 93 6.57 7.60 0.43
C THR A 93 5.21 7.66 1.10
N VAL A 94 5.14 7.37 2.40
CA VAL A 94 4.01 7.78 3.24
C VAL A 94 4.44 8.98 4.07
N GLU A 95 3.75 10.10 3.91
CA GLU A 95 3.89 11.27 4.77
C GLU A 95 2.81 11.23 5.85
N VAL A 96 3.24 11.16 7.11
CA VAL A 96 2.35 11.08 8.26
C VAL A 96 2.37 12.42 8.98
N THR A 97 1.23 13.08 9.05
CA THR A 97 1.03 14.32 9.82
C THR A 97 0.44 14.02 11.19
N SER A 98 0.45 15.01 12.08
CA SER A 98 -0.34 14.97 13.31
C SER A 98 -1.85 15.06 13.04
#